data_AF-A0A968IRW7-F1
#
_entry.id   AF-A0A968IRW7-F1
#
_cell.length_a   1.000
_cell.length_b   1.000
_cell.length_c   1.000
_cell.angle_alpha   90.00
_cell.angle_beta   90.00
_cell.angle_gamma   90.00
#
_symmetry.space_group_name_H-M   'P 1'
#
loop_
_entity.id
_entity.type
_entity.pdbx_description
1 polymer ?
#
loop_
_entity_poly.entity_id
_entity_poly.type
_entity_poly.pdbx_seq_one_letter_code
_entity_poly.pdbx_strand_id
1 'polypeptide(L)'
;MATTANALQFGEQGVFSTADRQAPPLLTVNPSALWFNQLQASSIVNRSQTPLGTTPNGIPLRGLQVPQGQSLVLAGGAINFEGGGVNALGGRIDLAAIASPNRAGVPNIVGLATDGNEIKLNVPTEARGDVTFTNGAIANVASGNGGAIVVSARNLTLINARLRAGIEENAGAIDSQAGDIVLNVTEQVLAQQSVLANIVRSGGLGNAGNLQIQTGSLLLSRGTQLFTDTSGTGNAGNIVVEARDRIVLQGADSDEFLSLMNSGIKEGGRGNGGNIRLTTDSLSLTQGTQLISSVSGQGNGGDVILKARDITFLGSAPDGNGGFNPSGIFAAVEAKGQGNAGQIRINTQTLTIADGASINSFTRGQGNAGNIVIEAQRSRQFGECDGGLTVPLRRRGVGQGATLLFGRRFCR
;
A
#
# COMPACT_ATOMS: atom_id res chain seq x y z
N MET A 1 18.38 11.13 12.14
CA MET A 1 17.75 10.06 12.94
C MET A 1 17.24 10.65 14.25
N ALA A 2 16.08 10.24 14.73
CA ALA A 2 15.60 10.53 16.08
C ALA A 2 15.21 9.22 16.78
N THR A 3 15.55 9.10 18.07
CA THR A 3 15.26 7.89 18.84
C THR A 3 14.94 8.16 20.30
N THR A 4 14.15 7.28 20.92
CA THR A 4 13.94 7.24 22.38
C THR A 4 14.65 6.06 23.05
N ALA A 5 15.55 5.36 22.34
CA ALA A 5 16.43 4.34 22.92
C ALA A 5 17.28 4.93 24.06
N ASN A 6 17.53 4.15 25.11
CA ASN A 6 18.36 4.59 26.24
C ASN A 6 19.85 4.25 26.07
N ALA A 7 20.20 3.42 25.08
CA ALA A 7 21.58 3.05 24.77
C ALA A 7 21.83 2.81 23.27
N LEU A 8 23.10 2.96 22.86
CA LEU A 8 23.62 2.76 21.51
C LEU A 8 24.76 1.74 21.54
N GLN A 9 24.77 0.79 20.61
CA GLN A 9 25.86 -0.19 20.47
C GLN A 9 26.76 0.12 19.29
N PHE A 10 28.07 -0.07 19.47
CA PHE A 10 29.10 0.16 18.46
C PHE A 10 29.82 -1.16 18.09
N GLY A 11 29.17 -1.98 17.25
CA GLY A 11 29.69 -3.28 16.85
C GLY A 11 30.01 -4.17 18.07
N GLU A 12 31.22 -4.71 18.09
CA GLU A 12 31.77 -5.48 19.23
C GLU A 12 32.46 -4.60 20.29
N GLN A 13 32.56 -3.28 20.07
CA GLN A 13 33.33 -2.35 20.91
C GLN A 13 32.57 -1.88 22.16
N GLY A 14 31.30 -2.28 22.31
CA GLY A 14 30.52 -2.06 23.52
C GLY A 14 29.28 -1.19 23.32
N VAL A 15 28.67 -0.82 24.45
CA VAL A 15 27.39 -0.09 24.53
C VAL A 15 27.61 1.22 25.28
N PHE A 16 27.22 2.33 24.64
CA PHE A 16 27.08 3.62 25.31
C PHE A 16 25.66 3.76 25.84
N SER A 17 25.51 3.94 27.14
CA SER A 17 24.23 4.09 27.82
C SER A 17 24.09 5.50 28.37
N THR A 18 22.90 6.10 28.22
CA THR A 18 22.60 7.38 28.88
C THR A 18 22.29 7.20 30.37
N ALA A 19 22.06 5.97 30.83
CA ALA A 19 21.85 5.63 32.23
C ALA A 19 23.17 5.36 32.99
N ASP A 20 24.19 4.82 32.32
CA ASP A 20 25.49 4.50 32.91
C ASP A 20 26.58 5.45 32.42
N ARG A 21 27.11 6.29 33.31
CA ARG A 21 28.08 7.36 32.96
C ARG A 21 29.53 6.88 32.81
N GLN A 22 29.79 5.58 32.67
CA GLN A 22 31.15 5.10 32.42
C GLN A 22 31.51 5.36 30.96
N ALA A 23 32.51 6.23 30.73
CA ALA A 23 32.90 6.67 29.41
C ALA A 23 33.57 5.53 28.61
N PRO A 24 33.02 5.13 27.45
CA PRO A 24 33.75 4.27 26.51
C PRO A 24 34.92 5.05 25.88
N PRO A 25 35.94 4.35 25.34
CA PRO A 25 37.09 5.00 24.71
C PRO A 25 36.70 5.79 23.44
N LEU A 26 37.58 6.71 23.04
CA LEU A 26 37.37 7.74 22.02
C LEU A 26 37.02 7.22 20.60
N LEU A 27 36.12 7.97 19.96
CA LEU A 27 35.79 8.12 18.53
C LEU A 27 35.46 6.85 17.74
N THR A 28 34.30 6.25 18.02
CA THR A 28 33.58 5.44 17.04
C THR A 28 32.29 6.16 16.64
N VAL A 29 32.10 6.39 15.34
CA VAL A 29 31.06 7.29 14.82
C VAL A 29 29.83 6.55 14.26
N ASN A 30 29.91 5.23 14.13
CA ASN A 30 28.89 4.42 13.45
C ASN A 30 28.21 3.43 14.41
N PRO A 31 27.06 3.79 15.00
CA PRO A 31 26.30 2.87 15.83
C PRO A 31 25.71 1.73 14.99
N SER A 32 25.77 0.52 15.53
CA SER A 32 25.27 -0.73 14.94
C SER A 32 23.90 -1.16 15.46
N ALA A 33 23.46 -0.67 16.63
CA ALA A 33 22.14 -0.99 17.17
C ALA A 33 21.65 0.07 18.18
N LEU A 34 20.33 0.15 18.31
CA LEU A 34 19.61 0.92 19.33
C LEU A 34 19.06 -0.04 20.39
N TRP A 35 19.32 0.26 21.66
CA TRP A 35 18.88 -0.55 22.78
C TRP A 35 17.73 0.14 23.51
N PHE A 36 16.61 -0.58 23.64
CA PHE A 36 15.43 -0.17 24.38
C PHE A 36 15.32 -1.00 25.64
N ASN A 37 16.21 -0.73 26.60
CA ASN A 37 16.30 -1.47 27.86
C ASN A 37 15.45 -0.84 28.96
N GLN A 38 14.92 0.36 28.74
CA GLN A 38 14.03 1.00 29.70
C GLN A 38 12.70 0.25 29.84
N LEU A 39 12.08 0.36 31.02
CA LEU A 39 10.78 -0.26 31.31
C LEU A 39 9.67 0.21 30.36
N GLN A 40 9.75 1.47 29.90
CA GLN A 40 8.81 2.05 28.95
C GLN A 40 9.53 2.98 27.96
N ALA A 41 9.54 2.63 26.68
CA ALA A 41 10.01 3.53 25.64
C ALA A 41 9.02 4.69 25.43
N SER A 42 9.50 5.92 25.57
CA SER A 42 8.69 7.12 25.33
C SER A 42 8.24 7.20 23.87
N SER A 43 7.05 7.75 23.66
CA SER A 43 6.51 7.98 22.33
C SER A 43 7.23 9.11 21.60
N ILE A 44 7.32 9.00 20.27
CA ILE A 44 7.70 10.10 19.38
C ILE A 44 6.41 10.70 18.82
N VAL A 45 6.20 12.01 19.00
CA VAL A 45 5.02 12.71 18.47
C VAL A 45 5.47 13.79 17.48
N ASN A 46 5.08 13.68 16.22
CA ASN A 46 5.35 14.67 15.19
C ASN A 46 4.11 15.51 14.89
N ARG A 47 4.17 16.80 15.23
CA ARG A 47 3.18 17.84 14.92
C ARG A 47 3.72 18.92 13.98
N SER A 48 4.90 18.71 13.38
CA SER A 48 5.56 19.74 12.58
C SER A 48 4.78 20.02 11.29
N GLN A 49 4.37 21.28 11.11
CA GLN A 49 3.63 21.75 9.93
C GLN A 49 4.35 22.89 9.20
N THR A 50 5.66 23.06 9.43
CA THR A 50 6.48 24.09 8.75
C THR A 50 6.30 24.00 7.24
N PRO A 51 5.87 25.07 6.54
CA PRO A 51 5.71 25.05 5.08
C PRO A 51 7.04 24.79 4.37
N LEU A 52 7.04 23.86 3.41
CA LEU A 52 8.23 23.48 2.61
C LEU A 52 8.01 23.74 1.11
N GLY A 53 7.01 24.57 0.78
CA GLY A 53 6.55 24.79 -0.59
C GLY A 53 5.49 23.80 -1.04
N THR A 54 5.37 23.62 -2.34
CA THR A 54 4.39 22.75 -2.99
C THR A 54 5.09 21.83 -3.97
N THR A 55 4.62 20.59 -4.11
CA THR A 55 5.04 19.75 -5.23
C THR A 55 4.57 20.35 -6.57
N PRO A 56 5.17 19.97 -7.71
CA PRO A 56 4.77 20.49 -9.04
C PRO A 56 3.25 20.43 -9.29
N ASN A 57 2.58 19.37 -8.82
CA ASN A 57 1.13 19.21 -8.91
C ASN A 57 0.33 19.93 -7.80
N GLY A 58 0.91 20.93 -7.13
CA GLY A 58 0.22 21.80 -6.19
C GLY A 58 -0.06 21.23 -4.79
N ILE A 59 0.52 20.09 -4.41
CA ILE A 59 0.31 19.53 -3.06
C ILE A 59 1.23 20.25 -2.06
N PRO A 60 0.70 20.86 -0.99
CA PRO A 60 1.51 21.49 0.05
C PRO A 60 2.42 20.48 0.74
N LEU A 61 3.72 20.76 0.74
CA LEU A 61 4.70 20.07 1.55
C LEU A 61 4.83 20.78 2.88
N ARG A 62 4.92 20.00 3.96
CA ARG A 62 5.10 20.56 5.29
C ARG A 62 5.84 19.61 6.22
N GLY A 63 6.36 20.15 7.31
CA GLY A 63 6.88 19.41 8.45
C GLY A 63 8.39 19.19 8.45
N LEU A 64 8.83 18.06 9.00
CA LEU A 64 10.25 17.72 9.09
C LEU A 64 10.81 17.38 7.71
N GLN A 65 12.03 17.83 7.42
CA GLN A 65 12.72 17.52 6.15
C GLN A 65 14.21 17.27 6.37
N VAL A 66 14.74 16.27 5.67
CA VAL A 66 16.19 16.06 5.48
C VAL A 66 16.62 16.48 4.08
N PRO A 67 17.92 16.72 3.83
CA PRO A 67 18.43 16.95 2.48
C PRO A 67 18.03 15.84 1.50
N GLN A 68 17.97 16.17 0.21
CA GLN A 68 17.58 15.22 -0.83
C GLN A 68 18.50 13.99 -0.83
N GLY A 69 17.93 12.80 -1.01
CA GLY A 69 18.66 11.53 -1.02
C GLY A 69 19.08 11.01 0.35
N GLN A 70 18.77 11.73 1.44
CA GLN A 70 19.13 11.31 2.80
C GLN A 70 18.00 10.55 3.50
N SER A 71 18.35 9.79 4.54
CA SER A 71 17.38 9.07 5.36
C SER A 71 16.83 9.90 6.52
N LEU A 72 15.53 9.79 6.76
CA LEU A 72 14.86 10.23 7.98
C LEU A 72 14.33 9.01 8.72
N VAL A 73 15.01 8.67 9.82
CA VAL A 73 14.74 7.47 10.62
C VAL A 73 14.20 7.85 11.98
N LEU A 74 13.06 7.24 12.37
CA LEU A 74 12.46 7.34 13.71
C LEU A 74 12.39 5.97 14.35
N ALA A 75 13.03 5.79 15.51
CA ALA A 75 12.99 4.55 16.28
C ALA A 75 12.66 4.86 17.74
N GLY A 76 11.47 4.49 18.23
CA GLY A 76 11.02 4.91 19.56
C GLY A 76 9.99 3.98 20.17
N GLY A 77 9.29 4.43 21.20
CA GLY A 77 8.04 3.79 21.65
C GLY A 77 6.95 3.88 20.59
N ALA A 78 5.72 4.25 20.96
CA ALA A 78 4.71 4.59 19.96
C ALA A 78 5.18 5.77 19.08
N ILE A 79 4.93 5.74 17.78
CA ILE A 79 5.24 6.86 16.87
C ILE A 79 3.93 7.43 16.33
N ASN A 80 3.66 8.70 16.63
CA ASN A 80 2.40 9.35 16.30
C ASN A 80 2.64 10.60 15.44
N PHE A 81 2.09 10.63 14.23
CA PHE A 81 2.04 11.81 13.38
C PHE A 81 0.67 12.46 13.48
N GLU A 82 0.59 13.58 14.21
CA GLU A 82 -0.64 14.30 14.48
C GLU A 82 -0.73 15.52 13.56
N GLY A 83 -1.08 15.28 12.30
CA GLY A 83 -1.12 16.28 11.23
C GLY A 83 0.24 16.79 10.74
N GLY A 84 1.33 16.38 11.42
CA GLY A 84 2.69 16.70 11.06
C GLY A 84 3.15 15.99 9.79
N GLY A 85 4.05 16.63 9.04
CA GLY A 85 4.67 16.05 7.86
C GLY A 85 6.11 15.57 8.12
N VAL A 86 6.55 14.60 7.31
CA VAL A 86 7.91 14.05 7.33
C VAL A 86 8.38 13.79 5.89
N ASN A 87 9.51 14.37 5.52
CA ASN A 87 9.97 14.44 4.13
C ASN A 87 11.43 13.99 4.00
N ALA A 88 11.68 13.03 3.11
CA ALA A 88 13.01 12.57 2.71
C ALA A 88 13.02 12.36 1.20
N LEU A 89 12.91 13.47 0.44
CA LEU A 89 12.76 13.45 -1.02
C LEU A 89 13.94 12.70 -1.66
N GLY A 90 13.66 11.68 -2.44
CA GLY A 90 14.71 10.87 -3.08
C GLY A 90 15.49 9.95 -2.13
N GLY A 91 15.15 9.96 -0.85
CA GLY A 91 15.82 9.20 0.19
C GLY A 91 14.87 8.20 0.84
N ARG A 92 15.06 7.95 2.14
CA ARG A 92 14.34 6.90 2.87
C ARG A 92 13.65 7.45 4.11
N ILE A 93 12.40 7.06 4.34
CA ILE A 93 11.75 7.18 5.64
C ILE A 93 11.68 5.78 6.24
N ASP A 94 12.29 5.58 7.42
CA ASP A 94 12.26 4.29 8.12
C ASP A 94 11.72 4.49 9.54
N LEU A 95 10.59 3.84 9.84
CA LEU A 95 9.85 4.02 11.08
C LEU A 95 9.77 2.69 11.84
N ALA A 96 10.28 2.69 13.06
CA ALA A 96 10.20 1.56 13.98
C ALA A 96 9.62 1.99 15.32
N ALA A 97 8.35 1.65 15.56
CA ALA A 97 7.80 1.71 16.91
C ALA A 97 8.20 0.45 17.67
N ILE A 98 8.56 0.59 18.93
CA ILE A 98 9.02 -0.47 19.83
C ILE A 98 8.08 -0.55 21.01
N ALA A 99 7.46 -1.71 21.20
CA ALA A 99 6.58 -1.97 22.33
C ALA A 99 7.39 -2.06 23.63
N SER A 100 6.78 -1.63 24.73
CA SER A 100 7.28 -1.85 26.08
C SER A 100 6.10 -2.24 26.97
N PRO A 101 6.26 -3.17 27.92
CA PRO A 101 7.51 -3.81 28.34
C PRO A 101 7.96 -4.96 27.40
N ASN A 102 9.23 -5.37 27.54
CA ASN A 102 9.72 -6.58 26.87
C ASN A 102 8.88 -7.79 27.33
N ARG A 103 8.46 -8.65 26.40
CA ARG A 103 7.59 -9.80 26.74
C ARG A 103 8.35 -10.95 27.42
N ALA A 104 9.67 -10.84 27.57
CA ALA A 104 10.54 -11.96 27.95
C ALA A 104 11.71 -11.58 28.88
N GLY A 105 11.78 -10.33 29.40
CA GLY A 105 12.98 -9.87 30.11
C GLY A 105 14.21 -9.68 29.20
N VAL A 106 14.05 -9.85 27.88
CA VAL A 106 15.11 -9.65 26.88
C VAL A 106 15.10 -8.19 26.41
N PRO A 107 16.26 -7.53 26.30
CA PRO A 107 16.33 -6.17 25.76
C PRO A 107 15.82 -6.12 24.32
N ASN A 108 15.00 -5.11 24.00
CA ASN A 108 14.59 -4.84 22.64
C ASN A 108 15.76 -4.17 21.90
N ILE A 109 16.45 -4.92 21.05
CA ILE A 109 17.58 -4.43 20.26
C ILE A 109 17.11 -4.22 18.82
N VAL A 110 17.24 -2.99 18.33
CA VAL A 110 16.97 -2.64 16.93
C VAL A 110 18.29 -2.52 16.21
N GLY A 111 18.53 -3.38 15.23
CA GLY A 111 19.74 -3.31 14.40
C GLY A 111 19.73 -2.07 13.50
N LEU A 112 20.90 -1.48 13.32
CA LEU A 112 21.16 -0.39 12.39
C LEU A 112 22.08 -0.88 11.28
N ALA A 113 21.60 -0.80 10.04
CA ALA A 113 22.42 -1.03 8.86
C ALA A 113 22.55 0.28 8.08
N THR A 114 23.78 0.63 7.70
CA THR A 114 24.06 1.81 6.88
C THR A 114 24.59 1.38 5.52
N ASP A 115 23.99 1.90 4.45
CA ASP A 115 24.39 1.66 3.07
C ASP A 115 24.46 3.01 2.35
N GLY A 116 25.66 3.60 2.27
CA GLY A 116 25.84 4.98 1.83
C GLY A 116 25.06 5.98 2.70
N ASN A 117 24.12 6.69 2.08
CA ASN A 117 23.22 7.66 2.76
C ASN A 117 21.95 7.01 3.34
N GLU A 118 21.76 5.70 3.13
CA GLU A 118 20.61 4.97 3.64
C GLU A 118 20.87 4.41 5.05
N ILE A 119 19.96 4.69 5.97
CA ILE A 119 19.92 4.06 7.30
C ILE A 119 18.68 3.15 7.34
N LYS A 120 18.89 1.87 7.58
CA LYS A 120 17.85 0.82 7.61
C LYS A 120 17.72 0.26 9.02
N LEU A 121 16.50 0.12 9.49
CA LEU A 121 16.20 -0.48 10.79
C LEU A 121 15.88 -1.96 10.64
N ASN A 122 16.47 -2.79 11.52
CA ASN A 122 16.09 -4.19 11.67
C ASN A 122 15.39 -4.39 13.02
N VAL A 123 14.08 -4.60 12.98
CA VAL A 123 13.22 -4.64 14.17
C VAL A 123 12.64 -6.04 14.37
N PRO A 124 12.97 -6.73 15.48
CA PRO A 124 12.36 -8.00 15.83
C PRO A 124 10.84 -7.89 15.92
N THR A 125 10.13 -8.90 15.40
CA THR A 125 8.66 -8.86 15.25
C THR A 125 7.91 -8.68 16.58
N GLU A 126 8.40 -9.32 17.62
CA GLU A 126 7.89 -9.34 18.98
C GLU A 126 8.14 -8.02 19.74
N ALA A 127 9.12 -7.24 19.27
CA ALA A 127 9.49 -5.96 19.84
C ALA A 127 8.67 -4.80 19.25
N ARG A 128 7.86 -5.00 18.21
CA ARG A 128 7.20 -3.90 17.49
C ARG A 128 6.07 -3.27 18.32
N GLY A 129 6.02 -1.94 18.30
CA GLY A 129 5.00 -1.08 18.90
C GLY A 129 4.11 -0.46 17.82
N ASP A 130 3.26 0.50 18.20
CA ASP A 130 2.23 1.04 17.31
C ASP A 130 2.68 2.33 16.61
N VAL A 131 2.31 2.48 15.34
CA VAL A 131 2.54 3.68 14.52
C VAL A 131 1.20 4.26 14.09
N THR A 132 1.01 5.57 14.24
CA THR A 132 -0.23 6.25 13.84
C THR A 132 0.04 7.49 12.98
N PHE A 133 -0.77 7.69 11.95
CA PHE A 133 -0.83 8.92 11.15
C PHE A 133 -2.28 9.41 11.16
N THR A 134 -2.50 10.64 11.62
CA THR A 134 -3.82 11.25 11.75
C THR A 134 -3.82 12.69 11.26
N ASN A 135 -5.00 13.29 11.13
CA ASN A 135 -5.19 14.73 10.91
C ASN A 135 -4.45 15.29 9.68
N GLY A 136 -4.43 14.56 8.58
CA GLY A 136 -3.78 15.01 7.35
C GLY A 136 -2.28 14.71 7.30
N ALA A 137 -1.72 13.95 8.24
CA ALA A 137 -0.28 13.66 8.30
C ALA A 137 0.28 13.08 6.98
N ILE A 138 1.53 13.43 6.68
CA ILE A 138 2.17 13.12 5.40
C ILE A 138 3.54 12.50 5.64
N ALA A 139 3.82 11.36 5.00
CA ALA A 139 5.19 10.90 4.77
C ALA A 139 5.50 10.95 3.27
N ASN A 140 6.57 11.64 2.88
CA ASN A 140 6.88 11.90 1.48
C ASN A 140 8.35 11.65 1.13
N VAL A 141 8.56 10.82 0.12
CA VAL A 141 9.87 10.50 -0.46
C VAL A 141 9.90 10.66 -1.98
N ALA A 142 8.78 11.04 -2.60
CA ALA A 142 8.66 11.17 -4.05
C ALA A 142 9.66 12.20 -4.62
N SER A 143 10.34 11.83 -5.71
CA SER A 143 11.35 12.66 -6.41
C SER A 143 11.68 12.06 -7.79
N GLY A 144 12.61 12.64 -8.56
CA GLY A 144 13.02 12.09 -9.86
C GLY A 144 13.63 10.68 -9.83
N ASN A 145 14.42 10.35 -8.81
CA ASN A 145 14.99 9.01 -8.62
C ASN A 145 14.23 8.18 -7.58
N GLY A 146 13.08 8.70 -7.11
CA GLY A 146 12.22 8.14 -6.07
C GLY A 146 12.91 7.89 -4.73
N GLY A 147 12.13 7.43 -3.76
CA GLY A 147 12.61 7.11 -2.42
C GLY A 147 11.71 6.06 -1.79
N ALA A 148 12.11 5.52 -0.64
CA ALA A 148 11.42 4.41 0.01
C ALA A 148 10.79 4.80 1.35
N ILE A 149 9.62 4.24 1.66
CA ILE A 149 8.99 4.37 2.98
C ILE A 149 8.89 2.98 3.57
N VAL A 150 9.43 2.78 4.78
CA VAL A 150 9.35 1.53 5.52
C VAL A 150 8.73 1.78 6.88
N VAL A 151 7.70 0.99 7.22
CA VAL A 151 7.05 1.02 8.52
C VAL A 151 7.11 -0.37 9.13
N SER A 152 7.82 -0.50 10.25
CA SER A 152 7.86 -1.69 11.08
C SER A 152 7.06 -1.43 12.36
N ALA A 153 5.90 -2.08 12.47
CA ALA A 153 4.97 -1.83 13.58
C ALA A 153 4.22 -3.10 14.01
N ARG A 154 3.52 -3.02 15.14
CA ARG A 154 2.53 -3.99 15.57
C ARG A 154 1.17 -3.65 15.00
N ASN A 155 0.73 -2.42 15.22
CA ASN A 155 -0.42 -1.84 14.53
C ASN A 155 0.01 -0.59 13.77
N LEU A 156 -0.57 -0.40 12.59
CA LEU A 156 -0.45 0.82 11.80
C LEU A 156 -1.85 1.40 11.57
N THR A 157 -2.06 2.62 12.04
CA THR A 157 -3.31 3.35 11.85
C THR A 157 -3.08 4.56 10.95
N LEU A 158 -3.82 4.65 9.85
CA LEU A 158 -3.78 5.75 8.88
C LEU A 158 -5.20 6.35 8.79
N ILE A 159 -5.40 7.55 9.33
CA ILE A 159 -6.70 8.23 9.30
C ILE A 159 -6.50 9.61 8.67
N ASN A 160 -7.09 9.83 7.49
CA ASN A 160 -6.83 11.03 6.70
C ASN A 160 -5.31 11.25 6.53
N ALA A 161 -4.57 10.21 6.15
CA ALA A 161 -3.11 10.25 6.04
C ALA A 161 -2.64 10.05 4.59
N ARG A 162 -1.42 10.49 4.28
CA ARG A 162 -0.81 10.31 2.96
C ARG A 162 0.61 9.75 3.06
N LEU A 163 0.86 8.58 2.47
CA LEU A 163 2.20 8.06 2.24
C LEU A 163 2.50 8.18 0.74
N ARG A 164 3.58 8.88 0.38
CA ARG A 164 3.90 9.25 -0.99
C ARG A 164 5.32 8.84 -1.37
N ALA A 165 5.42 8.02 -2.41
CA ALA A 165 6.62 7.67 -3.15
C ALA A 165 6.34 7.84 -4.66
N GLY A 166 7.29 7.46 -5.50
CA GLY A 166 7.16 7.54 -6.95
C GLY A 166 7.97 8.67 -7.58
N ILE A 167 7.71 8.89 -8.87
CA ILE A 167 8.41 9.86 -9.72
C ILE A 167 7.50 11.04 -9.98
N GLU A 168 7.96 12.22 -9.59
CA GLU A 168 7.21 13.48 -9.71
C GLU A 168 7.10 13.96 -11.16
N GLU A 169 6.24 14.95 -11.38
CA GLU A 169 5.94 15.48 -12.72
C GLU A 169 7.21 16.02 -13.40
N ASN A 170 7.40 15.65 -14.68
CA ASN A 170 8.57 16.04 -15.48
C ASN A 170 9.94 15.73 -14.83
N ALA A 171 10.00 14.71 -13.96
CA ALA A 171 11.22 14.30 -13.27
C ALA A 171 11.67 12.89 -13.68
N GLY A 172 12.89 12.52 -13.29
CA GLY A 172 13.47 11.20 -13.54
C GLY A 172 14.16 11.05 -14.90
N ALA A 173 14.63 9.84 -15.17
CA ALA A 173 15.38 9.41 -16.34
C ALA A 173 14.91 8.02 -16.80
N ILE A 174 15.29 7.58 -18.00
CA ILE A 174 14.78 6.32 -18.62
C ILE A 174 14.98 5.11 -17.68
N ASP A 175 16.04 5.14 -16.89
CA ASP A 175 16.49 4.12 -15.95
C ASP A 175 16.14 4.43 -14.49
N SER A 176 15.45 5.53 -14.19
CA SER A 176 14.99 5.83 -12.83
C SER A 176 14.03 4.75 -12.34
N GLN A 177 14.19 4.37 -11.08
CA GLN A 177 13.33 3.41 -10.39
C GLN A 177 12.93 4.02 -9.05
N ALA A 178 11.64 4.22 -8.82
CA ALA A 178 11.17 4.63 -7.52
C ALA A 178 11.31 3.51 -6.48
N GLY A 179 11.69 3.88 -5.26
CA GLY A 179 11.71 2.97 -4.11
C GLY A 179 10.31 2.58 -3.66
N ASP A 180 10.22 1.52 -2.85
CA ASP A 180 8.95 0.91 -2.45
C ASP A 180 8.34 1.56 -1.20
N ILE A 181 7.02 1.42 -1.05
CA ILE A 181 6.33 1.61 0.23
C ILE A 181 6.13 0.23 0.85
N VAL A 182 6.76 -0.03 1.99
CA VAL A 182 6.75 -1.34 2.67
C VAL A 182 6.18 -1.19 4.07
N LEU A 183 5.04 -1.84 4.31
CA LEU A 183 4.37 -1.89 5.61
C LEU A 183 4.53 -3.29 6.19
N ASN A 184 5.43 -3.43 7.16
CA ASN A 184 5.69 -4.67 7.88
C ASN A 184 5.03 -4.60 9.26
N VAL A 185 3.79 -5.06 9.32
CA VAL A 185 2.92 -4.93 10.49
C VAL A 185 2.59 -6.31 11.04
N THR A 186 2.60 -6.54 12.36
CA THR A 186 2.37 -7.91 12.88
C THR A 186 0.90 -8.23 13.14
N GLU A 187 0.10 -7.22 13.52
CA GLU A 187 -1.30 -7.39 13.89
C GLU A 187 -2.25 -6.78 12.86
N GLN A 188 -2.32 -5.45 12.75
CA GLN A 188 -3.32 -4.80 11.90
C GLN A 188 -2.82 -3.52 11.22
N VAL A 189 -3.16 -3.40 9.94
CA VAL A 189 -3.17 -2.12 9.22
C VAL A 189 -4.62 -1.67 9.10
N LEU A 190 -4.91 -0.50 9.67
CA LEU A 190 -6.20 0.18 9.57
C LEU A 190 -6.01 1.46 8.78
N ALA A 191 -6.72 1.61 7.66
CA ALA A 191 -6.69 2.83 6.87
C ALA A 191 -8.10 3.35 6.57
N GLN A 192 -8.31 4.64 6.83
CA GLN A 192 -9.56 5.36 6.62
C GLN A 192 -9.26 6.70 5.95
N GLN A 193 -9.97 7.03 4.87
CA GLN A 193 -9.78 8.28 4.11
C GLN A 193 -8.31 8.58 3.77
N SER A 194 -7.50 7.54 3.56
CA SER A 194 -6.05 7.67 3.43
C SER A 194 -5.57 7.33 2.02
N VAL A 195 -4.41 7.85 1.64
CA VAL A 195 -3.80 7.58 0.33
C VAL A 195 -2.39 7.04 0.51
N LEU A 196 -2.12 5.88 -0.08
CA LEU A 196 -0.77 5.34 -0.22
C LEU A 196 -0.45 5.28 -1.70
N ALA A 197 0.52 6.07 -2.14
CA ALA A 197 0.77 6.29 -3.57
C ALA A 197 2.25 6.15 -3.90
N ASN A 198 2.56 5.31 -4.89
CA ASN A 198 3.87 5.16 -5.52
C ASN A 198 3.72 5.31 -7.03
N ILE A 199 3.54 6.56 -7.48
CA ILE A 199 3.03 6.86 -8.84
C ILE A 199 4.15 7.47 -9.69
N VAL A 200 4.21 7.11 -10.97
CA VAL A 200 4.94 7.91 -11.98
C VAL A 200 3.97 8.95 -12.54
N ARG A 201 4.24 10.22 -12.27
CA ARG A 201 3.38 11.35 -12.67
C ARG A 201 3.57 11.71 -14.15
N SER A 202 2.66 12.53 -14.68
CA SER A 202 2.72 13.03 -16.07
C SER A 202 4.09 13.61 -16.40
N GLY A 203 4.62 13.29 -17.58
CA GLY A 203 5.97 13.69 -18.00
C GLY A 203 7.13 13.09 -17.18
N GLY A 204 6.83 12.37 -16.08
CA GLY A 204 7.83 11.62 -15.32
C GLY A 204 8.38 10.47 -16.14
N LEU A 205 9.65 10.13 -15.90
CA LEU A 205 10.39 9.12 -16.64
C LEU A 205 11.05 8.15 -15.67
N GLY A 206 10.82 6.86 -15.88
CA GLY A 206 11.25 5.77 -15.00
C GLY A 206 10.10 4.92 -14.47
N ASN A 207 10.40 3.86 -13.74
CA ASN A 207 9.41 2.92 -13.22
C ASN A 207 8.94 3.30 -11.81
N ALA A 208 7.64 3.08 -11.53
CA ALA A 208 7.10 3.18 -10.18
C ALA A 208 7.65 2.05 -9.28
N GLY A 209 7.75 2.35 -7.98
CA GLY A 209 8.03 1.34 -6.97
C GLY A 209 6.74 0.62 -6.57
N ASN A 210 6.89 -0.48 -5.84
CA ASN A 210 5.78 -1.27 -5.36
C ASN A 210 5.18 -0.69 -4.07
N LEU A 211 3.99 -1.18 -3.75
CA LEU A 211 3.38 -1.09 -2.44
C LEU A 211 3.26 -2.52 -1.89
N GLN A 212 3.95 -2.78 -0.77
CA GLN A 212 4.01 -4.08 -0.12
C GLN A 212 3.43 -3.97 1.30
N ILE A 213 2.43 -4.79 1.61
CA ILE A 213 1.82 -4.87 2.95
C ILE A 213 1.89 -6.30 3.45
N GLN A 214 2.61 -6.50 4.56
CA GLN A 214 2.56 -7.73 5.33
C GLN A 214 1.90 -7.42 6.68
N THR A 215 0.82 -8.14 7.01
CA THR A 215 0.01 -7.86 8.22
C THR A 215 -0.70 -9.10 8.76
N GLY A 216 -1.22 -9.04 9.99
CA GLY A 216 -2.23 -10.00 10.46
C GLY A 216 -3.57 -9.75 9.76
N SER A 217 -4.04 -8.51 9.77
CA SER A 217 -5.27 -8.07 9.10
C SER A 217 -5.07 -6.73 8.39
N LEU A 218 -5.73 -6.54 7.25
CA LEU A 218 -5.82 -5.26 6.54
C LEU A 218 -7.28 -4.81 6.49
N LEU A 219 -7.56 -3.59 6.96
CA LEU A 219 -8.86 -2.93 6.79
C LEU A 219 -8.67 -1.60 6.06
N LEU A 220 -9.21 -1.51 4.85
CA LEU A 220 -9.29 -0.28 4.06
C LEU A 220 -10.75 0.15 4.01
N SER A 221 -11.05 1.36 4.47
CA SER A 221 -12.42 1.88 4.49
C SER A 221 -12.51 3.36 4.15
N ARG A 222 -13.73 3.86 3.95
CA ARG A 222 -14.04 5.30 3.80
C ARG A 222 -13.17 5.98 2.74
N GLY A 223 -13.14 5.41 1.54
CA GLY A 223 -12.41 6.00 0.41
C GLY A 223 -10.89 5.97 0.50
N THR A 224 -10.34 5.00 1.23
CA THR A 224 -8.89 4.76 1.24
C THR A 224 -8.41 4.22 -0.12
N GLN A 225 -7.33 4.79 -0.65
CA GLN A 225 -6.81 4.48 -1.98
C GLN A 225 -5.34 4.04 -1.93
N LEU A 226 -5.03 2.94 -2.63
CA LEU A 226 -3.67 2.45 -2.82
C LEU A 226 -3.34 2.53 -4.31
N PHE A 227 -2.29 3.26 -4.65
CA PHE A 227 -1.92 3.56 -6.02
C PHE A 227 -0.47 3.21 -6.30
N THR A 228 -0.24 2.51 -7.40
CA THR A 228 1.09 2.30 -7.97
C THR A 228 1.10 2.50 -9.49
N ASP A 229 0.12 3.24 -10.00
CA ASP A 229 -0.08 3.48 -11.43
C ASP A 229 0.96 4.41 -12.07
N THR A 230 0.97 4.44 -13.41
CA THR A 230 1.81 5.32 -14.22
C THR A 230 0.97 6.21 -15.12
N SER A 231 1.29 7.50 -15.13
CA SER A 231 0.80 8.53 -16.05
C SER A 231 1.94 9.17 -16.86
N GLY A 232 3.19 8.74 -16.62
CA GLY A 232 4.38 9.15 -17.36
C GLY A 232 4.93 8.01 -18.23
N THR A 233 6.23 8.03 -18.50
CA THR A 233 6.91 6.98 -19.27
C THR A 233 7.69 6.04 -18.35
N GLY A 234 7.24 4.79 -18.28
CA GLY A 234 7.80 3.71 -17.48
C GLY A 234 6.70 2.85 -16.85
N ASN A 235 7.08 1.70 -16.31
CA ASN A 235 6.13 0.73 -15.78
C ASN A 235 5.51 1.19 -14.46
N ALA A 236 4.23 0.86 -14.26
CA ALA A 236 3.58 0.94 -12.96
C ALA A 236 4.18 -0.10 -11.99
N GLY A 237 4.14 0.19 -10.69
CA GLY A 237 4.57 -0.72 -9.64
C GLY A 237 3.48 -1.71 -9.25
N ASN A 238 3.81 -2.77 -8.53
CA ASN A 238 2.83 -3.77 -8.07
C ASN A 238 2.22 -3.38 -6.71
N ILE A 239 0.99 -3.85 -6.45
CA ILE A 239 0.38 -3.87 -5.12
C ILE A 239 0.39 -5.31 -4.61
N VAL A 240 1.12 -5.57 -3.53
CA VAL A 240 1.23 -6.89 -2.91
C VAL A 240 0.76 -6.82 -1.47
N VAL A 241 -0.29 -7.56 -1.14
CA VAL A 241 -0.81 -7.65 0.22
C VAL A 241 -0.83 -9.11 0.67
N GLU A 242 -0.14 -9.37 1.77
CA GLU A 242 -0.13 -10.63 2.48
C GLU A 242 -0.66 -10.40 3.90
N ALA A 243 -1.91 -10.79 4.13
CA ALA A 243 -2.54 -10.69 5.44
C ALA A 243 -2.85 -12.08 5.97
N ARG A 244 -2.37 -12.44 7.16
CA ARG A 244 -2.58 -13.79 7.72
C ARG A 244 -4.07 -14.14 7.87
N ASP A 245 -4.87 -13.23 8.39
CA ASP A 245 -6.24 -13.51 8.85
C ASP A 245 -7.30 -12.99 7.88
N ARG A 246 -7.23 -11.71 7.50
CA ARG A 246 -8.21 -11.11 6.57
C ARG A 246 -7.74 -9.85 5.87
N ILE A 247 -8.32 -9.61 4.70
CA ILE A 247 -8.31 -8.35 3.98
C ILE A 247 -9.76 -7.89 3.79
N VAL A 248 -10.08 -6.70 4.28
CA VAL A 248 -11.40 -6.09 4.15
C VAL A 248 -11.25 -4.75 3.44
N LEU A 249 -11.89 -4.65 2.27
CA LEU A 249 -12.09 -3.40 1.55
C LEU A 249 -13.57 -3.05 1.67
N GLN A 250 -13.83 -1.89 2.23
CA GLN A 250 -15.16 -1.34 2.38
C GLN A 250 -15.19 0.04 1.75
N GLY A 251 -16.16 0.29 0.87
CA GLY A 251 -16.31 1.61 0.26
C GLY A 251 -16.89 2.63 1.24
N ALA A 252 -17.61 3.60 0.69
CA ALA A 252 -18.31 4.61 1.46
C ALA A 252 -19.80 4.59 1.14
N ASP A 253 -20.61 5.01 2.11
CA ASP A 253 -22.06 4.79 2.09
C ASP A 253 -22.85 5.73 1.16
N SER A 254 -22.34 6.89 0.73
CA SER A 254 -23.09 7.72 -0.24
C SER A 254 -22.35 8.78 -1.06
N ASP A 255 -21.24 9.38 -0.61
CA ASP A 255 -20.65 10.54 -1.31
C ASP A 255 -19.11 10.65 -1.26
N GLU A 256 -18.45 9.67 -0.64
CA GLU A 256 -16.99 9.69 -0.52
C GLU A 256 -16.33 8.86 -1.63
N PHE A 257 -15.10 9.20 -1.97
CA PHE A 257 -14.26 8.45 -2.90
C PHE A 257 -14.35 6.94 -2.65
N LEU A 258 -14.29 6.13 -3.71
CA LEU A 258 -14.26 4.68 -3.56
C LEU A 258 -12.96 4.23 -2.89
N SER A 259 -13.07 3.21 -2.03
CA SER A 259 -11.88 2.48 -1.62
C SER A 259 -11.40 1.60 -2.76
N LEU A 260 -10.17 1.81 -3.21
CA LEU A 260 -9.66 1.18 -4.41
C LEU A 260 -8.16 0.88 -4.34
N MET A 261 -7.75 -0.19 -5.02
CA MET A 261 -6.36 -0.48 -5.33
C MET A 261 -6.17 -0.36 -6.83
N ASN A 262 -5.20 0.44 -7.28
CA ASN A 262 -4.96 0.66 -8.71
C ASN A 262 -3.47 0.63 -9.05
N SER A 263 -3.14 -0.20 -10.04
CA SER A 263 -1.78 -0.46 -10.53
C SER A 263 -1.72 -0.37 -12.06
N GLY A 264 -2.63 0.40 -12.65
CA GLY A 264 -2.83 0.51 -14.10
C GLY A 264 -1.94 1.53 -14.82
N ILE A 265 -2.26 1.76 -16.09
CA ILE A 265 -1.67 2.81 -16.92
C ILE A 265 -2.75 3.87 -17.12
N LYS A 266 -2.52 5.09 -16.64
CA LYS A 266 -3.46 6.21 -16.80
C LYS A 266 -3.35 6.83 -18.19
N GLU A 267 -4.29 7.71 -18.53
CA GLU A 267 -4.23 8.50 -19.76
C GLU A 267 -2.91 9.28 -19.82
N GLY A 268 -2.25 9.27 -20.98
CA GLY A 268 -0.91 9.86 -21.16
C GLY A 268 0.26 8.96 -20.72
N GLY A 269 0.00 7.91 -19.93
CA GLY A 269 1.02 6.97 -19.49
C GLY A 269 1.49 6.02 -20.60
N ARG A 270 2.78 5.67 -20.60
CA ARG A 270 3.39 4.67 -21.50
C ARG A 270 4.28 3.72 -20.71
N GLY A 271 3.99 2.44 -20.74
CA GLY A 271 4.70 1.40 -19.99
C GLY A 271 3.81 0.18 -19.79
N ASN A 272 4.17 -0.75 -18.92
CA ASN A 272 3.25 -1.83 -18.50
C ASN A 272 2.61 -1.51 -17.15
N GLY A 273 1.36 -1.94 -16.98
CA GLY A 273 0.66 -1.96 -15.70
C GLY A 273 1.32 -2.95 -14.74
N GLY A 274 1.22 -2.67 -13.45
CA GLY A 274 1.66 -3.59 -12.41
C GLY A 274 0.55 -4.56 -12.02
N ASN A 275 0.93 -5.58 -11.26
CA ASN A 275 0.03 -6.61 -10.77
C ASN A 275 -0.56 -6.22 -9.41
N ILE A 276 -1.77 -6.68 -9.15
CA ILE A 276 -2.38 -6.65 -7.81
C ILE A 276 -2.44 -8.08 -7.29
N ARG A 277 -1.70 -8.39 -6.22
CA ARG A 277 -1.72 -9.71 -5.57
C ARG A 277 -2.20 -9.60 -4.13
N LEU A 278 -3.30 -10.27 -3.81
CA LEU A 278 -3.82 -10.38 -2.45
C LEU A 278 -3.78 -11.83 -1.98
N THR A 279 -3.17 -12.08 -0.82
CA THR A 279 -3.10 -13.41 -0.20
C THR A 279 -3.55 -13.33 1.25
N THR A 280 -4.58 -14.09 1.61
CA THR A 280 -5.14 -14.07 2.97
C THR A 280 -6.02 -15.28 3.29
N ASP A 281 -6.48 -15.44 4.53
CA ASP A 281 -7.50 -16.42 4.87
C ASP A 281 -8.89 -15.98 4.38
N SER A 282 -9.29 -14.73 4.63
CA SER A 282 -10.59 -14.19 4.21
C SER A 282 -10.45 -12.85 3.48
N LEU A 283 -10.99 -12.75 2.26
CA LEU A 283 -11.04 -11.51 1.49
C LEU A 283 -12.47 -11.02 1.30
N SER A 284 -12.75 -9.77 1.66
CA SER A 284 -14.07 -9.15 1.50
C SER A 284 -13.97 -7.81 0.79
N LEU A 285 -14.70 -7.66 -0.33
CA LEU A 285 -14.85 -6.39 -1.08
C LEU A 285 -16.33 -6.01 -1.03
N THR A 286 -16.62 -4.87 -0.42
CA THR A 286 -18.00 -4.44 -0.13
C THR A 286 -18.22 -2.98 -0.46
N GLN A 287 -19.47 -2.61 -0.75
CA GLN A 287 -19.89 -1.22 -0.93
C GLN A 287 -19.09 -0.48 -2.03
N GLY A 288 -18.92 -1.08 -3.20
CA GLY A 288 -18.32 -0.42 -4.38
C GLY A 288 -16.80 -0.39 -4.42
N THR A 289 -16.11 -1.23 -3.64
CA THR A 289 -14.63 -1.27 -3.66
C THR A 289 -14.07 -1.96 -4.88
N GLN A 290 -12.96 -1.45 -5.44
CA GLN A 290 -12.44 -1.92 -6.72
C GLN A 290 -10.95 -2.27 -6.68
N LEU A 291 -10.59 -3.38 -7.34
CA LEU A 291 -9.21 -3.71 -7.71
C LEU A 291 -9.04 -3.47 -9.21
N ILE A 292 -8.12 -2.59 -9.59
CA ILE A 292 -8.04 -2.06 -10.95
C ILE A 292 -6.62 -2.22 -11.51
N SER A 293 -6.50 -2.92 -12.64
CA SER A 293 -5.25 -3.00 -13.43
C SER A 293 -5.43 -2.51 -14.87
N SER A 294 -6.40 -1.59 -15.08
CA SER A 294 -6.78 -1.10 -16.41
C SER A 294 -5.73 -0.25 -17.12
N VAL A 295 -5.81 -0.22 -18.45
CA VAL A 295 -4.99 0.55 -19.38
C VAL A 295 -5.84 1.64 -20.03
N SER A 296 -5.56 2.90 -19.71
CA SER A 296 -6.09 4.08 -20.40
C SER A 296 -5.02 4.80 -21.24
N GLY A 297 -3.75 4.45 -21.08
CA GLY A 297 -2.62 4.92 -21.88
C GLY A 297 -2.09 3.83 -22.84
N GLN A 298 -0.77 3.74 -23.00
CA GLN A 298 -0.11 2.81 -23.92
C GLN A 298 0.71 1.73 -23.19
N GLY A 299 0.38 0.46 -23.46
CA GLY A 299 1.10 -0.74 -23.07
C GLY A 299 0.18 -1.78 -22.44
N ASN A 300 0.75 -2.86 -21.88
CA ASN A 300 -0.07 -3.98 -21.38
C ASN A 300 -0.44 -3.78 -19.92
N GLY A 301 -1.68 -4.11 -19.54
CA GLY A 301 -2.14 -4.11 -18.15
C GLY A 301 -1.56 -5.29 -17.38
N GLY A 302 -1.46 -5.15 -16.06
CA GLY A 302 -1.02 -6.23 -15.18
C GLY A 302 -2.16 -7.13 -14.72
N ASP A 303 -1.80 -8.25 -14.11
CA ASP A 303 -2.72 -9.26 -13.63
C ASP A 303 -3.30 -8.90 -12.25
N VAL A 304 -4.52 -9.38 -11.99
CA VAL A 304 -5.10 -9.38 -10.64
C VAL A 304 -5.18 -10.81 -10.13
N ILE A 305 -4.47 -11.09 -9.04
CA ILE A 305 -4.30 -12.43 -8.49
C ILE A 305 -4.80 -12.45 -7.04
N LEU A 306 -5.86 -13.22 -6.79
CA LEU A 306 -6.43 -13.40 -5.47
C LEU A 306 -6.27 -14.83 -5.01
N LYS A 307 -5.71 -15.01 -3.82
CA LYS A 307 -5.60 -16.31 -3.15
C LYS A 307 -6.14 -16.19 -1.74
N ALA A 308 -7.31 -16.78 -1.47
CA ALA A 308 -7.82 -16.84 -0.11
C ALA A 308 -8.69 -18.05 0.16
N ARG A 309 -8.82 -18.49 1.42
CA ARG A 309 -9.74 -19.58 1.76
C ARG A 309 -11.18 -19.19 1.39
N ASP A 310 -11.59 -17.99 1.77
CA ASP A 310 -12.92 -17.46 1.48
C ASP A 310 -12.82 -16.07 0.81
N ILE A 311 -13.54 -15.88 -0.30
CA ILE A 311 -13.61 -14.61 -1.04
C ILE A 311 -15.07 -14.20 -1.19
N THR A 312 -15.37 -12.96 -0.81
CA THR A 312 -16.71 -12.39 -0.84
C THR A 312 -16.69 -11.03 -1.54
N PHE A 313 -17.45 -10.90 -2.63
CA PHE A 313 -17.71 -9.62 -3.30
C PHE A 313 -19.18 -9.28 -3.17
N LEU A 314 -19.50 -8.15 -2.53
CA LEU A 314 -20.87 -7.74 -2.27
C LEU A 314 -21.09 -6.29 -2.67
N GLY A 315 -22.19 -6.07 -3.39
CA GLY A 315 -22.79 -4.75 -3.53
C GLY A 315 -22.14 -3.88 -4.60
N SER A 316 -22.72 -2.69 -4.72
CA SER A 316 -22.24 -1.57 -5.50
C SER A 316 -22.49 -0.29 -4.70
N ALA A 317 -21.67 0.74 -4.89
CA ALA A 317 -21.92 2.07 -4.33
C ALA A 317 -22.44 3.02 -5.43
N PRO A 318 -23.29 4.00 -5.12
CA PRO A 318 -23.61 5.08 -6.06
C PRO A 318 -22.34 5.79 -6.55
N ASP A 319 -22.32 6.24 -7.80
CA ASP A 319 -21.16 6.95 -8.38
C ASP A 319 -21.29 8.48 -8.39
N GLY A 320 -22.34 9.02 -7.74
CA GLY A 320 -22.66 10.45 -7.71
C GLY A 320 -23.25 11.02 -9.02
N ASN A 321 -23.23 10.26 -10.11
CA ASN A 321 -23.74 10.64 -11.44
C ASN A 321 -24.99 9.83 -11.85
N GLY A 322 -25.66 9.23 -10.87
CA GLY A 322 -26.83 8.36 -11.10
C GLY A 322 -26.49 6.95 -11.56
N GLY A 323 -25.21 6.59 -11.64
CA GLY A 323 -24.73 5.23 -11.87
C GLY A 323 -24.28 4.54 -10.58
N PHE A 324 -23.70 3.35 -10.75
CA PHE A 324 -23.22 2.53 -9.64
C PHE A 324 -21.83 1.98 -9.94
N ASN A 325 -20.95 2.07 -8.95
CA ASN A 325 -19.65 1.43 -8.93
C ASN A 325 -19.77 0.04 -8.31
N PRO A 326 -19.61 -1.06 -9.07
CA PRO A 326 -19.66 -2.40 -8.51
C PRO A 326 -18.47 -2.64 -7.60
N SER A 327 -18.68 -3.39 -6.51
CA SER A 327 -17.56 -4.07 -5.86
C SER A 327 -16.94 -5.09 -6.82
N GLY A 328 -15.62 -5.16 -6.90
CA GLY A 328 -14.94 -6.26 -7.57
C GLY A 328 -13.67 -5.89 -8.34
N ILE A 329 -13.43 -6.57 -9.46
CA ILE A 329 -12.15 -6.56 -10.18
C ILE A 329 -12.33 -6.10 -11.61
N PHE A 330 -11.46 -5.19 -12.05
CA PHE A 330 -11.47 -4.60 -13.39
C PHE A 330 -10.06 -4.63 -13.98
N ALA A 331 -9.87 -5.49 -14.98
CA ALA A 331 -8.66 -5.55 -15.79
C ALA A 331 -9.04 -5.25 -17.25
N ALA A 332 -9.02 -3.98 -17.63
CA ALA A 332 -9.57 -3.54 -18.90
C ALA A 332 -8.63 -2.68 -19.74
N VAL A 333 -8.81 -2.69 -21.06
CA VAL A 333 -8.27 -1.66 -21.94
C VAL A 333 -9.38 -0.64 -22.20
N GLU A 334 -9.27 0.54 -21.61
CA GLU A 334 -10.29 1.59 -21.72
C GLU A 334 -10.29 2.24 -23.12
N ALA A 335 -11.29 3.08 -23.41
CA ALA A 335 -11.54 3.62 -24.76
C ALA A 335 -10.33 4.31 -25.41
N LYS A 336 -9.46 4.96 -24.62
CA LYS A 336 -8.21 5.59 -25.09
C LYS A 336 -6.98 4.69 -24.97
N GLY A 337 -7.13 3.53 -24.34
CA GLY A 337 -6.06 2.59 -24.07
C GLY A 337 -5.59 1.84 -25.31
N GLN A 338 -4.29 1.57 -25.39
CA GLN A 338 -3.66 0.76 -26.43
C GLN A 338 -2.75 -0.29 -25.80
N GLY A 339 -3.04 -1.56 -26.03
CA GLY A 339 -2.31 -2.71 -25.49
C GLY A 339 -3.26 -3.82 -25.05
N ASN A 340 -2.78 -4.82 -24.33
CA ASN A 340 -3.62 -5.92 -23.86
C ASN A 340 -3.96 -5.77 -22.38
N ALA A 341 -5.17 -6.14 -21.97
CA ALA A 341 -5.51 -6.27 -20.56
C ALA A 341 -4.83 -7.48 -19.93
N GLY A 342 -4.50 -7.38 -18.64
CA GLY A 342 -4.00 -8.50 -17.85
C GLY A 342 -5.08 -9.51 -17.51
N GLN A 343 -4.65 -10.64 -16.97
CA GLN A 343 -5.48 -11.75 -16.52
C GLN A 343 -6.07 -11.48 -15.14
N ILE A 344 -7.23 -12.08 -14.86
CA ILE A 344 -7.77 -12.16 -13.50
C ILE A 344 -7.71 -13.62 -13.06
N ARG A 345 -7.02 -13.91 -11.95
CA ARG A 345 -6.92 -15.26 -11.38
C ARG A 345 -7.39 -15.28 -9.93
N ILE A 346 -8.37 -16.12 -9.65
CA ILE A 346 -8.94 -16.30 -8.32
C ILE A 346 -8.76 -17.76 -7.90
N ASN A 347 -8.09 -18.00 -6.77
CA ASN A 347 -7.94 -19.32 -6.17
C ASN A 347 -8.52 -19.29 -4.76
N THR A 348 -9.55 -20.10 -4.52
CA THR A 348 -10.28 -20.09 -3.24
C THR A 348 -10.97 -21.40 -2.90
N GLN A 349 -11.32 -21.59 -1.63
CA GLN A 349 -12.24 -22.67 -1.25
C GLN A 349 -13.69 -22.22 -1.47
N THR A 350 -14.05 -21.00 -1.05
CA THR A 350 -15.41 -20.47 -1.19
C THR A 350 -15.39 -19.12 -1.90
N LEU A 351 -16.11 -19.01 -3.02
CA LEU A 351 -16.36 -17.73 -3.69
C LEU A 351 -17.83 -17.33 -3.55
N THR A 352 -18.09 -16.16 -2.95
CA THR A 352 -19.41 -15.53 -2.87
C THR A 352 -19.42 -14.24 -3.68
N ILE A 353 -20.36 -14.11 -4.62
CA ILE A 353 -20.58 -12.88 -5.38
C ILE A 353 -22.08 -12.58 -5.39
N ALA A 354 -22.46 -11.40 -4.91
CA ALA A 354 -23.85 -10.97 -4.82
C ALA A 354 -24.02 -9.45 -4.95
N ASP A 355 -25.28 -9.01 -4.98
CA ASP A 355 -25.69 -7.61 -4.91
C ASP A 355 -25.10 -6.68 -6.00
N GLY A 356 -24.86 -7.20 -7.19
CA GLY A 356 -24.35 -6.43 -8.34
C GLY A 356 -22.83 -6.31 -8.40
N ALA A 357 -22.10 -7.03 -7.55
CA ALA A 357 -20.64 -7.15 -7.64
C ALA A 357 -20.20 -7.81 -8.97
N SER A 358 -18.98 -7.50 -9.44
CA SER A 358 -18.55 -7.88 -10.80
C SER A 358 -17.07 -8.24 -10.92
N ILE A 359 -16.76 -9.17 -11.84
CA ILE A 359 -15.40 -9.50 -12.25
C ILE A 359 -15.31 -9.34 -13.76
N ASN A 360 -14.48 -8.41 -14.21
CA ASN A 360 -14.50 -7.95 -15.59
C ASN A 360 -13.11 -7.87 -16.20
N SER A 361 -12.97 -8.49 -17.38
CA SER A 361 -11.89 -8.18 -18.31
C SER A 361 -12.45 -7.88 -19.69
N PHE A 362 -12.25 -6.66 -20.16
CA PHE A 362 -12.79 -6.18 -21.44
C PHE A 362 -11.84 -5.22 -22.13
N THR A 363 -12.07 -5.00 -23.42
CA THR A 363 -11.37 -3.98 -24.21
C THR A 363 -12.39 -3.08 -24.88
N ARG A 364 -12.31 -1.77 -24.62
CA ARG A 364 -13.00 -0.69 -25.34
C ARG A 364 -12.05 0.07 -26.27
N GLY A 365 -10.75 0.04 -25.98
CA GLY A 365 -9.69 0.63 -26.81
C GLY A 365 -9.09 -0.37 -27.80
N GLN A 366 -7.78 -0.26 -28.05
CA GLN A 366 -7.06 -1.13 -28.99
C GLN A 366 -6.32 -2.26 -28.26
N GLY A 367 -6.59 -3.50 -28.65
CA GLY A 367 -5.90 -4.71 -28.18
C GLY A 367 -6.85 -5.74 -27.58
N ASN A 368 -6.31 -6.76 -26.91
CA ASN A 368 -7.11 -7.90 -26.44
C ASN A 368 -7.46 -7.80 -24.96
N ALA A 369 -8.64 -8.32 -24.59
CA ALA A 369 -9.01 -8.55 -23.21
C ALA A 369 -8.20 -9.73 -22.63
N GLY A 370 -8.01 -9.75 -21.31
CA GLY A 370 -7.39 -10.86 -20.61
C GLY A 370 -8.39 -11.98 -20.31
N ASN A 371 -7.89 -13.14 -19.88
CA ASN A 371 -8.77 -14.20 -19.42
C ASN A 371 -9.11 -14.03 -17.93
N ILE A 372 -10.27 -14.55 -17.55
CA ILE A 372 -10.66 -14.73 -16.16
C ILE A 372 -10.57 -16.24 -15.86
N VAL A 373 -9.79 -16.58 -14.84
CA VAL A 373 -9.59 -17.95 -14.35
C VAL A 373 -10.01 -18.00 -12.88
N ILE A 374 -11.06 -18.76 -12.59
CA ILE A 374 -11.57 -18.95 -11.22
C ILE A 374 -11.42 -20.43 -10.87
N GLU A 375 -10.72 -20.70 -9.77
CA GLU A 375 -10.53 -22.01 -9.17
C GLU A 375 -11.13 -21.98 -7.77
N ALA A 376 -12.40 -22.39 -7.66
CA ALA A 376 -13.13 -22.45 -6.39
C ALA A 376 -13.59 -23.89 -6.09
N GLN A 377 -13.46 -24.34 -4.83
CA GLN A 377 -14.03 -25.63 -4.41
C GLN A 377 -15.55 -25.57 -4.25
N ARG A 378 -16.06 -24.42 -3.81
CA ARG A 378 -17.48 -24.10 -3.65
C ARG A 378 -17.72 -22.68 -4.17
N SER A 379 -18.77 -22.51 -4.94
CA SER A 379 -19.25 -21.20 -5.41
C SER A 379 -20.67 -20.98 -4.89
N ARG A 380 -20.93 -19.81 -4.31
CA ARG A 380 -22.26 -19.36 -3.89
C ARG A 380 -22.58 -18.07 -4.63
N GLN A 381 -23.49 -18.16 -5.58
CA GLN A 381 -24.03 -16.99 -6.25
C GLN A 381 -25.45 -16.78 -5.74
N PHE A 382 -25.72 -15.59 -5.20
CA PHE A 382 -27.07 -15.19 -4.85
C PHE A 382 -27.57 -14.23 -5.93
N GLY A 383 -28.47 -14.74 -6.78
CA GLY A 383 -29.42 -13.90 -7.50
C GLY A 383 -30.76 -14.04 -6.80
N GLU A 384 -31.38 -12.93 -6.40
CA GLU A 384 -32.75 -12.96 -5.91
C GLU A 384 -33.69 -13.25 -7.08
N CYS A 385 -34.01 -14.53 -7.24
CA CYS A 385 -35.25 -15.13 -7.74
C CYS A 385 -34.88 -16.64 -7.90
N ASP A 386 -35.43 -17.51 -7.04
CA ASP A 386 -35.05 -18.90 -6.71
C ASP A 386 -34.26 -19.70 -7.77
N GLY A 387 -33.08 -20.17 -7.36
CA GLY A 387 -32.26 -21.09 -8.16
C GLY A 387 -30.79 -20.98 -7.82
N GLY A 388 -30.38 -21.55 -6.69
CA GLY A 388 -28.98 -21.70 -6.33
C GLY A 388 -28.23 -22.46 -7.43
N LEU A 389 -27.52 -21.73 -8.29
CA LEU A 389 -26.67 -22.32 -9.30
C LEU A 389 -25.29 -22.58 -8.67
N THR A 390 -25.13 -23.74 -8.02
CA THR A 390 -23.80 -24.25 -7.67
C THR A 390 -23.15 -24.76 -8.95
N VAL A 391 -22.43 -23.90 -9.67
CA VAL A 391 -21.62 -24.34 -10.81
C VAL A 391 -20.19 -24.63 -10.33
N PRO A 392 -19.65 -25.84 -10.52
CA PRO A 392 -18.22 -26.02 -10.55
C PRO A 392 -17.68 -25.30 -11.80
N LEU A 393 -17.32 -24.03 -11.67
CA LEU A 393 -16.81 -23.22 -12.78
C LEU A 393 -15.33 -23.55 -12.99
N ARG A 394 -15.02 -24.58 -13.78
CA ARG A 394 -13.82 -24.54 -14.63
C ARG A 394 -14.18 -23.80 -15.91
N ARG A 395 -14.42 -22.49 -15.86
CA ARG A 395 -14.58 -21.68 -17.08
C ARG A 395 -13.25 -21.01 -17.43
N ARG A 396 -12.69 -21.38 -18.59
CA ARG A 396 -11.78 -20.51 -19.34
C ARG A 396 -12.65 -19.62 -20.22
N GLY A 397 -12.71 -18.32 -19.92
CA GLY A 397 -13.11 -17.35 -20.95
C GLY A 397 -11.92 -17.15 -21.89
N VAL A 398 -12.06 -17.43 -23.18
CA VAL A 398 -11.04 -17.19 -24.19
C VAL A 398 -11.62 -16.25 -25.24
N GLY A 399 -11.06 -15.03 -25.36
CA GLY A 399 -11.29 -14.12 -26.49
C GLY A 399 -12.45 -13.11 -26.37
N GLN A 400 -12.17 -11.88 -26.83
CA GLN A 400 -13.01 -10.66 -26.91
C GLN A 400 -14.06 -10.45 -25.78
N GLY A 401 -13.56 -10.10 -24.59
CA GLY A 401 -14.38 -9.64 -23.46
C GLY A 401 -14.92 -10.78 -22.61
N ALA A 402 -14.19 -11.16 -21.57
CA ALA A 402 -14.70 -12.06 -20.54
C ALA A 402 -15.35 -11.20 -19.44
N THR A 403 -16.67 -11.10 -19.49
CA THR A 403 -17.47 -10.43 -18.47
C THR A 403 -18.29 -11.45 -17.70
N LEU A 404 -18.06 -11.56 -16.39
CA LEU A 404 -18.94 -12.27 -15.46
C LEU A 404 -19.79 -11.23 -14.74
N LEU A 405 -20.93 -10.89 -15.35
CA LEU A 405 -21.96 -10.03 -14.76
C LEU A 405 -22.93 -10.86 -13.94
N PHE A 406 -23.01 -10.56 -12.65
CA PHE A 406 -24.03 -11.10 -11.75
C PHE A 406 -25.07 -9.98 -11.54
N GLY A 407 -26.01 -9.89 -12.48
CA GLY A 407 -26.96 -8.78 -12.55
C GLY A 407 -28.03 -8.81 -11.45
N ARG A 408 -28.45 -7.63 -11.01
CA ARG A 408 -29.78 -7.41 -10.43
C ARG A 408 -30.80 -7.43 -11.57
N ARG A 409 -31.75 -8.37 -11.58
CA ARG A 409 -33.01 -8.12 -12.28
C ARG A 409 -33.96 -7.51 -11.27
N PHE A 410 -34.55 -6.36 -11.62
CA PHE A 410 -35.76 -5.90 -10.96
C PHE A 410 -36.85 -6.96 -11.24
N CYS A 411 -37.13 -7.82 -10.26
CA CYS A 411 -38.37 -8.61 -10.26
C CYS A 411 -39.51 -7.56 -10.12
N ARG A 412 -40.55 -7.68 -10.98
CA ARG A 412 -41.59 -6.65 -11.26
C ARG A 412 -42.21 -6.00 -10.05
#